data_AF-C4V1C2-F1
#
_entry.id   AF-C4V1C2-F1
#
_cell.length_a   1.000
_cell.length_b   1.000
_cell.length_c   1.000
_cell.angle_alpha   90.00
_cell.angle_beta   90.00
_cell.angle_gamma   90.00
#
_symmetry.space_group_name_H-M   'P 1'
#
loop_
_entity.id
_entity.type
_entity.pdbx_description
1 polymer ?
#
loop_
_entity_poly.entity_id
_entity_poly.type
_entity_poly.pdbx_seq_one_letter_code
_entity_poly.pdbx_strand_id
1 'polypeptide(L)'
;MNYKTTDGLMRHLRENGIAISGGTQKRQLINTGYFHGYKGYRFFRHAGNRLPFTSYSEVYATIRYDSALKALMYGKVMFIETAVKNIAIEAILTHARSESIQAMCDRVVSSYHNAPMDANEEKRRRLQQAKLNLQNSIQASLAKEYRRGNPKITHFYDNPSYAEVPVWALFEILTMGDFGFLLSCLAYDVRDDISRRIGFNLACDTDRQLIYKYIYMLKDLRNAIAHNAVVFDTRFRSVDPNRTVRQCLKLEIGLPYVNFKTIGDYVILVCYYLKCLHEPKMEIKAFLRAFEKITTDYVKAVSPSVASIVIHHDLSARMATLYQYI
;
A
#
# COMPACT_ATOMS: atom_id res chain seq x y z
N MET A 1 -7.57 -22.84 -29.02
CA MET A 1 -6.43 -22.46 -28.14
C MET A 1 -5.55 -23.69 -27.98
N ASN A 2 -4.31 -23.67 -28.48
CA ASN A 2 -3.36 -24.76 -28.25
C ASN A 2 -2.54 -24.46 -26.99
N TYR A 3 -2.44 -25.42 -26.09
CA TYR A 3 -1.49 -25.35 -24.97
C TYR A 3 -0.05 -25.40 -25.53
N LYS A 4 0.87 -24.62 -24.97
CA LYS A 4 2.31 -24.73 -25.26
C LYS A 4 2.98 -25.63 -24.21
N THR A 5 4.05 -26.32 -24.53
CA THR A 5 4.92 -26.88 -23.48
C THR A 5 5.91 -25.81 -23.04
N THR A 6 6.71 -26.04 -21.98
CA THR A 6 7.82 -25.13 -21.63
C THR A 6 8.75 -24.93 -22.83
N ASP A 7 9.04 -25.99 -23.58
CA ASP A 7 9.85 -25.91 -24.80
C ASP A 7 9.15 -25.12 -25.92
N GLY A 8 7.84 -25.30 -26.06
CA GLY A 8 7.03 -24.49 -26.98
C GLY A 8 7.02 -23.00 -26.62
N LEU A 9 7.11 -22.66 -25.33
CA LEU A 9 7.23 -21.28 -24.86
C LEU A 9 8.63 -20.72 -25.11
N MET A 10 9.70 -21.49 -24.87
CA MET A 10 11.05 -21.09 -25.25
C MET A 10 11.14 -20.81 -26.75
N ARG A 11 10.52 -21.66 -27.60
CA ARG A 11 10.43 -21.41 -29.05
C ARG A 11 9.68 -20.12 -29.36
N HIS A 12 8.53 -19.91 -28.72
CA HIS A 12 7.74 -18.69 -28.89
C HIS A 12 8.50 -17.42 -28.51
N LEU A 13 9.28 -17.45 -27.44
CA LEU A 13 10.13 -16.32 -27.04
C LEU A 13 11.17 -16.00 -28.12
N ARG A 14 11.83 -17.02 -28.69
CA ARG A 14 12.80 -16.84 -29.80
C ARG A 14 12.13 -16.24 -31.04
N GLU A 15 10.96 -16.76 -31.42
CA GLU A 15 10.15 -16.21 -32.53
C GLU A 15 9.77 -14.74 -32.32
N ASN A 16 9.75 -14.27 -31.06
CA ASN A 16 9.44 -12.89 -30.69
C ASN A 16 10.69 -12.06 -30.35
N GLY A 17 11.87 -12.51 -30.78
CA GLY A 17 13.14 -11.77 -30.63
C GLY A 17 13.79 -11.86 -29.25
N ILE A 18 13.35 -12.78 -28.39
CA ILE A 18 13.94 -12.99 -27.05
C ILE A 18 14.87 -14.20 -27.09
N ALA A 19 16.17 -13.95 -26.97
CA ALA A 19 17.17 -15.00 -26.87
C ALA A 19 16.98 -15.82 -25.58
N ILE A 20 16.71 -17.12 -25.72
CA ILE A 20 16.55 -18.06 -24.61
C ILE A 20 17.07 -19.45 -24.99
N SER A 21 17.84 -20.12 -24.13
CA SER A 21 18.49 -21.41 -24.40
C SER A 21 18.94 -22.13 -23.13
N GLY A 22 19.14 -23.45 -23.25
CA GLY A 22 19.72 -24.27 -22.19
C GLY A 22 18.75 -24.65 -21.04
N GLY A 23 19.19 -25.61 -20.22
CA GLY A 23 18.41 -26.14 -19.11
C GLY A 23 18.17 -25.14 -17.98
N THR A 24 19.13 -24.24 -17.73
CA THR A 24 19.04 -23.21 -16.68
C THR A 24 17.89 -22.23 -16.95
N GLN A 25 17.83 -21.64 -18.14
CA GLN A 25 16.75 -20.71 -18.49
C GLN A 25 15.41 -21.41 -18.63
N LYS A 26 15.40 -22.68 -19.09
CA LYS A 26 14.20 -23.53 -19.04
C LYS A 26 13.67 -23.68 -17.61
N ARG A 27 14.55 -23.93 -16.64
CA ARG A 27 14.19 -24.04 -15.22
C ARG A 27 13.72 -22.70 -14.64
N GLN A 28 14.37 -21.60 -14.97
CA GLN A 28 13.93 -20.26 -14.59
C GLN A 28 12.52 -19.95 -15.11
N LEU A 29 12.23 -20.32 -16.35
CA LEU A 29 10.92 -20.14 -16.97
C LEU A 29 9.81 -20.95 -16.26
N ILE A 30 10.14 -22.18 -15.84
CA ILE A 30 9.25 -23.00 -15.01
C ILE A 30 8.99 -22.30 -13.67
N ASN A 31 10.06 -21.86 -12.99
CA ASN A 31 9.97 -21.29 -11.64
C ASN A 31 9.35 -19.88 -11.59
N THR A 32 9.24 -19.19 -12.73
CA THR A 32 8.65 -17.83 -12.82
C THR A 32 7.21 -17.81 -13.35
N GLY A 33 6.66 -18.97 -13.67
CA GLY A 33 5.27 -19.10 -14.10
C GLY A 33 5.11 -18.97 -15.62
N TYR A 34 4.46 -19.99 -16.16
CA TYR A 34 4.26 -20.31 -17.58
C TYR A 34 3.67 -19.19 -18.47
N PHE A 35 2.91 -18.24 -17.92
CA PHE A 35 2.33 -17.10 -18.67
C PHE A 35 2.59 -15.75 -18.03
N HIS A 36 2.70 -15.72 -16.70
CA HIS A 36 2.84 -14.50 -15.90
C HIS A 36 4.25 -13.90 -15.98
N GLY A 37 5.31 -14.73 -16.11
CA GLY A 37 6.69 -14.25 -16.14
C GLY A 37 7.00 -13.34 -17.33
N TYR A 38 6.71 -13.76 -18.56
CA TYR A 38 7.00 -12.90 -19.72
C TYR A 38 5.88 -11.88 -20.00
N LYS A 39 4.60 -12.29 -19.99
CA LYS A 39 3.50 -11.39 -20.35
C LYS A 39 3.30 -10.27 -19.32
N GLY A 40 3.52 -10.58 -18.03
CA GLY A 40 3.39 -9.61 -16.95
C GLY A 40 4.50 -8.56 -16.95
N TYR A 41 5.72 -8.94 -17.33
CA TYR A 41 6.91 -8.10 -17.15
C TYR A 41 7.43 -7.46 -18.45
N ARG A 42 6.91 -7.83 -19.62
CA ARG A 42 7.31 -7.22 -20.91
C ARG A 42 6.84 -5.77 -21.11
N PHE A 43 6.00 -5.25 -20.22
CA PHE A 43 5.44 -3.90 -20.31
C PHE A 43 5.81 -3.07 -19.09
N PHE A 44 5.94 -1.76 -19.29
CA PHE A 44 6.12 -0.78 -18.24
C PHE A 44 4.86 0.09 -18.12
N ARG A 45 4.16 -0.01 -16.98
CA ARG A 45 2.89 0.65 -16.65
C ARG A 45 1.68 0.18 -17.47
N HIS A 46 1.75 0.25 -18.79
CA HIS A 46 0.64 -0.09 -19.70
C HIS A 46 1.10 -0.86 -20.93
N ALA A 47 0.18 -1.58 -21.58
CA ALA A 47 0.49 -2.49 -22.69
C ALA A 47 1.12 -1.79 -23.91
N GLY A 48 0.90 -0.48 -24.09
CA GLY A 48 1.52 0.30 -25.16
C GLY A 48 3.02 0.60 -24.96
N ASN A 49 3.58 0.38 -23.77
CA ASN A 49 4.99 0.68 -23.48
C ASN A 49 5.74 -0.63 -23.20
N ARG A 50 6.24 -1.25 -24.27
CA ARG A 50 6.96 -2.52 -24.21
C ARG A 50 8.44 -2.29 -23.88
N LEU A 51 8.96 -3.04 -22.92
CA LEU A 51 10.39 -3.02 -22.61
C LEU A 51 11.19 -3.69 -23.76
N PRO A 52 12.29 -3.08 -24.22
CA PRO A 52 13.06 -3.54 -25.37
C PRO A 52 14.01 -4.69 -24.98
N PHE A 53 13.46 -5.75 -24.38
CA PHE A 53 14.23 -6.93 -24.03
C PHE A 53 14.76 -7.64 -25.27
N THR A 54 16.02 -8.08 -25.22
CA THR A 54 16.68 -8.86 -26.27
C THR A 54 16.98 -10.29 -25.81
N SER A 55 17.03 -10.52 -24.50
CA SER A 55 17.30 -11.82 -23.91
C SER A 55 16.37 -12.16 -22.75
N TYR A 56 16.18 -13.45 -22.51
CA TYR A 56 15.41 -13.91 -21.36
C TYR A 56 16.12 -13.60 -20.03
N SER A 57 17.43 -13.42 -20.03
CA SER A 57 18.19 -12.98 -18.85
C SER A 57 17.70 -11.62 -18.36
N GLU A 58 17.38 -10.67 -19.24
CA GLU A 58 16.84 -9.36 -18.85
C GLU A 58 15.40 -9.45 -18.32
N VAL A 59 14.58 -10.30 -18.93
CA VAL A 59 13.22 -10.61 -18.44
C VAL A 59 13.32 -11.19 -17.02
N TYR A 60 14.19 -12.18 -16.83
CA TYR A 60 14.40 -12.82 -15.55
C TYR A 60 14.96 -11.83 -14.51
N ALA A 61 15.92 -10.98 -14.87
CA ALA A 61 16.43 -9.92 -14.02
C ALA A 61 15.32 -8.95 -13.56
N THR A 62 14.39 -8.60 -14.44
CA THR A 62 13.24 -7.75 -14.11
C THR A 62 12.27 -8.43 -13.15
N ILE A 63 11.99 -9.73 -13.33
CA ILE A 63 11.17 -10.52 -12.40
C ILE A 63 11.86 -10.60 -11.02
N ARG A 64 13.18 -10.81 -11.00
CA ARG A 64 13.98 -10.85 -9.77
C ARG A 64 14.00 -9.52 -9.05
N TYR A 65 14.13 -8.41 -9.78
CA TYR A 65 14.06 -7.06 -9.25
C TYR A 65 12.73 -6.81 -8.55
N ASP A 66 11.61 -7.07 -9.23
CA ASP A 66 10.27 -6.93 -8.66
C ASP A 66 10.06 -7.80 -7.42
N SER A 67 10.51 -9.06 -7.48
CA SER A 67 10.43 -10.00 -6.35
C SER A 67 11.25 -9.51 -5.15
N ALA A 68 12.44 -8.95 -5.39
CA ALA A 68 13.28 -8.40 -4.34
C ALA A 68 12.68 -7.14 -3.71
N LEU A 69 12.06 -6.27 -4.52
CA LEU A 69 11.31 -5.10 -4.02
C LEU A 69 10.14 -5.52 -3.12
N LYS A 70 9.35 -6.51 -3.55
CA LYS A 70 8.25 -7.06 -2.74
C LYS A 70 8.75 -7.61 -1.40
N ALA A 71 9.81 -8.42 -1.43
CA ALA A 71 10.39 -8.99 -0.22
C ALA A 71 10.92 -7.90 0.73
N LEU A 72 11.60 -6.89 0.20
CA LEU A 72 12.11 -5.76 0.98
C LEU A 72 10.99 -4.96 1.66
N MET A 73 9.90 -4.69 0.93
CA MET A 73 8.80 -3.85 1.44
C MET A 73 7.83 -4.59 2.35
N TYR A 74 7.64 -5.91 2.18
CA TYR A 74 6.61 -6.67 2.88
C TYR A 74 6.65 -6.44 4.40
N GLY A 75 7.80 -6.68 5.04
CA GLY A 75 7.92 -6.55 6.49
C GLY A 75 7.63 -5.13 6.98
N LYS A 76 8.11 -4.11 6.25
CA LYS A 76 7.91 -2.70 6.63
C LYS A 76 6.46 -2.25 6.43
N VAL A 77 5.79 -2.68 5.36
CA VAL A 77 4.37 -2.34 5.12
C VAL A 77 3.46 -3.02 6.15
N MET A 78 3.72 -4.28 6.50
CA MET A 78 2.96 -4.98 7.56
C MET A 78 3.15 -4.32 8.93
N PHE A 79 4.38 -3.94 9.26
CA PHE A 79 4.67 -3.18 10.48
C PHE A 79 3.86 -1.87 10.54
N ILE A 80 3.86 -1.09 9.45
CA ILE A 80 3.10 0.16 9.37
C ILE A 80 1.60 -0.10 9.53
N GLU A 81 1.05 -1.13 8.87
CA GLU A 81 -0.37 -1.49 8.99
C GLU A 81 -0.74 -1.76 10.46
N THR A 82 0.04 -2.60 11.16
CA THR A 82 -0.18 -2.94 12.57
C THR A 82 -0.05 -1.72 13.48
N ALA A 83 1.03 -0.96 13.36
CA ALA A 83 1.28 0.19 14.22
C ALA A 83 0.20 1.27 14.06
N VAL A 84 -0.18 1.60 12.83
CA VAL A 84 -1.21 2.62 12.58
C VAL A 84 -2.59 2.15 13.03
N LYS A 85 -2.92 0.85 12.86
CA LYS A 85 -4.16 0.28 13.42
C LYS A 85 -4.19 0.39 14.95
N ASN A 86 -3.10 0.06 15.62
CA ASN A 86 -2.99 0.14 17.09
C ASN A 86 -3.13 1.58 17.61
N ILE A 87 -2.47 2.55 16.98
CA ILE A 87 -2.60 3.96 17.35
C ILE A 87 -4.03 4.46 17.11
N ALA A 88 -4.62 4.10 15.96
CA ALA A 88 -5.97 4.52 15.60
C ALA A 88 -7.02 3.96 16.56
N ILE A 89 -6.93 2.68 16.91
CA ILE A 89 -7.90 2.07 17.82
C ILE A 89 -7.82 2.68 19.21
N GLU A 90 -6.63 2.92 19.74
CA GLU A 90 -6.46 3.52 21.07
C GLU A 90 -7.12 4.91 21.13
N ALA A 91 -6.90 5.74 20.11
CA ALA A 91 -7.55 7.04 20.00
C ALA A 91 -9.07 6.89 19.91
N ILE A 92 -9.57 6.01 19.04
CA ILE A 92 -11.02 5.77 18.87
C ILE A 92 -11.67 5.33 20.18
N LEU A 93 -11.08 4.38 20.91
CA LEU A 93 -11.60 3.91 22.20
C LEU A 93 -11.60 5.03 23.24
N THR A 94 -10.55 5.85 23.27
CA THR A 94 -10.41 6.99 24.20
C THR A 94 -11.49 8.04 23.94
N HIS A 95 -11.72 8.42 22.67
CA HIS A 95 -12.74 9.39 22.29
C HIS A 95 -14.16 8.84 22.42
N ALA A 96 -14.38 7.56 22.12
CA ALA A 96 -15.67 6.91 22.30
C ALA A 96 -16.01 6.67 23.79
N ARG A 97 -14.99 6.57 24.66
CA ARG A 97 -15.10 6.12 26.06
C ARG A 97 -15.88 4.81 26.18
N SER A 98 -15.63 3.91 25.25
CA SER A 98 -16.34 2.63 25.12
C SER A 98 -15.62 1.73 24.13
N GLU A 99 -15.73 0.43 24.33
CA GLU A 99 -15.32 -0.60 23.36
C GLU A 99 -16.43 -1.02 22.40
N SER A 100 -17.64 -0.47 22.56
CA SER A 100 -18.80 -0.76 21.71
C SER A 100 -18.65 -0.18 20.31
N ILE A 101 -18.92 -0.99 19.29
CA ILE A 101 -18.99 -0.54 17.89
C ILE A 101 -20.08 0.51 17.71
N GLN A 102 -21.21 0.37 18.39
CA GLN A 102 -22.30 1.33 18.34
C GLN A 102 -21.88 2.67 18.95
N ALA A 103 -21.25 2.66 20.13
CA ALA A 103 -20.74 3.87 20.75
C ALA A 103 -19.68 4.57 19.88
N MET A 104 -18.81 3.81 19.21
CA MET A 104 -17.87 4.35 18.21
C MET A 104 -18.63 5.08 17.09
N CYS A 105 -19.62 4.42 16.47
CA CYS A 105 -20.39 5.01 15.38
C CYS A 105 -21.15 6.28 15.82
N ASP A 106 -21.59 6.36 17.06
CA ASP A 106 -22.37 7.50 17.55
C ASP A 106 -21.52 8.67 18.01
N ARG A 107 -20.35 8.41 18.61
CA ARG A 107 -19.54 9.44 19.26
C ARG A 107 -18.35 9.90 18.43
N VAL A 108 -17.71 9.02 17.65
CA VAL A 108 -16.45 9.34 16.95
C VAL A 108 -16.57 9.46 15.44
N VAL A 109 -17.66 8.95 14.86
CA VAL A 109 -17.90 9.03 13.41
C VAL A 109 -18.68 10.30 13.06
N SER A 110 -18.23 11.00 12.03
CA SER A 110 -18.93 12.18 11.50
C SER A 110 -20.30 11.80 10.95
N SER A 111 -21.29 12.63 11.23
CA SER A 111 -22.71 12.41 10.94
C SER A 111 -23.40 13.74 10.67
N TYR A 112 -24.72 13.73 10.47
CA TYR A 112 -25.49 14.97 10.31
C TYR A 112 -25.41 15.87 11.55
N HIS A 113 -25.43 15.27 12.75
CA HIS A 113 -25.62 15.98 14.02
C HIS A 113 -24.32 16.52 14.64
N ASN A 114 -23.17 15.89 14.35
CA ASN A 114 -21.85 16.29 14.83
C ASN A 114 -20.94 16.82 13.71
N ALA A 115 -21.54 17.26 12.59
CA ALA A 115 -20.81 17.92 11.52
C ALA A 115 -20.22 19.27 12.00
N PRO A 116 -19.14 19.74 11.36
CA PRO A 116 -18.60 21.08 11.61
C PRO A 116 -19.68 22.17 11.49
N MET A 117 -19.60 23.23 12.30
CA MET A 117 -20.63 24.28 12.34
C MET A 117 -20.82 25.00 11.00
N ASP A 118 -19.73 25.16 10.23
CA ASP A 118 -19.69 25.73 8.89
C ASP A 118 -20.22 24.78 7.80
N ALA A 119 -20.52 23.51 8.13
CA ALA A 119 -21.02 22.54 7.16
C ALA A 119 -22.46 22.87 6.72
N ASN A 120 -22.61 23.12 5.41
CA ASN A 120 -23.92 23.24 4.78
C ASN A 120 -24.71 21.92 4.83
N GLU A 121 -26.01 21.99 4.56
CA GLU A 121 -26.92 20.84 4.65
C GLU A 121 -26.47 19.67 3.77
N GLU A 122 -25.99 19.94 2.55
CA GLU A 122 -25.50 18.92 1.64
C GLU A 122 -24.30 18.15 2.23
N LYS A 123 -23.32 18.85 2.80
CA LYS A 123 -22.16 18.25 3.48
C LYS A 123 -22.61 17.41 4.66
N ARG A 124 -23.57 17.88 5.47
CA ARG A 124 -24.12 17.12 6.60
C ARG A 124 -24.80 15.82 6.14
N ARG A 125 -25.61 15.87 5.08
CA ARG A 125 -26.24 14.67 4.49
C ARG A 125 -25.20 13.69 3.95
N ARG A 126 -24.13 14.16 3.31
CA ARG A 126 -23.01 13.32 2.84
C ARG A 126 -22.29 12.62 3.98
N LEU A 127 -22.04 13.31 5.10
CA LEU A 127 -21.43 12.71 6.30
C LEU A 127 -22.33 11.62 6.89
N GLN A 128 -23.64 11.88 6.99
CA GLN A 128 -24.60 10.87 7.45
C GLN A 128 -24.62 9.64 6.55
N GLN A 129 -24.63 9.83 5.22
CA GLN A 129 -24.57 8.72 4.27
C GLN A 129 -23.27 7.91 4.44
N ALA A 130 -22.14 8.58 4.66
CA ALA A 130 -20.87 7.91 4.90
C ALA A 130 -20.90 7.06 6.19
N LYS A 131 -21.51 7.58 7.27
CA LYS A 131 -21.73 6.81 8.52
C LYS A 131 -22.57 5.54 8.27
N LEU A 132 -23.68 5.66 7.55
CA LEU A 132 -24.53 4.50 7.20
C LEU A 132 -23.78 3.47 6.35
N ASN A 133 -22.99 3.94 5.38
CA ASN A 133 -22.15 3.07 4.55
C ASN A 133 -21.07 2.35 5.37
N LEU A 134 -20.47 3.04 6.36
CA LEU A 134 -19.52 2.42 7.30
C LEU A 134 -20.19 1.34 8.14
N GLN A 135 -21.38 1.61 8.70
CA GLN A 135 -22.14 0.61 9.46
C GLN A 135 -22.46 -0.62 8.61
N ASN A 136 -22.89 -0.43 7.36
CA ASN A 136 -23.12 -1.53 6.42
C ASN A 136 -21.84 -2.34 6.14
N SER A 137 -20.71 -1.68 5.93
CA SER A 137 -19.41 -2.33 5.71
C SER A 137 -18.95 -3.15 6.91
N ILE A 138 -19.13 -2.62 8.13
CA ILE A 138 -18.82 -3.32 9.38
C ILE A 138 -19.68 -4.58 9.51
N GLN A 139 -21.00 -4.46 9.35
CA GLN A 139 -21.92 -5.61 9.45
C GLN A 139 -21.62 -6.67 8.39
N ALA A 140 -21.33 -6.26 7.15
CA ALA A 140 -20.93 -7.19 6.09
C ALA A 140 -19.63 -7.95 6.43
N SER A 141 -18.66 -7.27 7.05
CA SER A 141 -17.39 -7.86 7.46
C SER A 141 -17.58 -8.87 8.60
N LEU A 142 -18.36 -8.51 9.62
CA LEU A 142 -18.69 -9.39 10.74
C LEU A 142 -19.44 -10.64 10.27
N ALA A 143 -20.49 -10.46 9.46
CA ALA A 143 -21.28 -11.57 8.91
C ALA A 143 -20.44 -12.50 8.02
N LYS A 144 -19.51 -11.95 7.24
CA LYS A 144 -18.58 -12.73 6.41
C LYS A 144 -17.65 -13.57 7.28
N GLU A 145 -17.03 -12.98 8.29
CA GLU A 145 -16.04 -13.68 9.13
C GLU A 145 -16.69 -14.69 10.08
N TYR A 146 -17.89 -14.41 10.59
CA TYR A 146 -18.72 -15.38 11.30
C TYR A 146 -19.01 -16.62 10.43
N ARG A 147 -19.49 -16.40 9.19
CA ARG A 147 -19.76 -17.49 8.24
C ARG A 147 -18.53 -18.35 7.92
N ARG A 148 -17.33 -17.76 7.99
CA ARG A 148 -16.06 -18.47 7.76
C ARG A 148 -15.54 -19.21 8.99
N GLY A 149 -16.23 -19.13 10.13
CA GLY A 149 -15.79 -19.75 11.37
C GLY A 149 -14.57 -19.06 11.98
N ASN A 150 -14.37 -17.75 11.75
CA ASN A 150 -13.21 -17.05 12.29
C ASN A 150 -13.32 -16.95 13.82
N PRO A 151 -12.42 -17.60 14.59
CA PRO A 151 -12.53 -17.67 16.05
C PRO A 151 -12.45 -16.30 16.74
N LYS A 152 -11.85 -15.30 16.09
CA LYS A 152 -11.81 -13.91 16.59
C LYS A 152 -13.20 -13.25 16.61
N ILE A 153 -14.17 -13.79 15.88
CA ILE A 153 -15.53 -13.24 15.76
C ILE A 153 -16.57 -14.21 16.30
N THR A 154 -16.50 -15.50 15.98
CA THR A 154 -17.51 -16.49 16.37
C THR A 154 -17.70 -16.58 17.88
N HIS A 155 -16.61 -16.53 18.65
CA HIS A 155 -16.67 -16.59 20.12
C HIS A 155 -17.58 -15.51 20.73
N PHE A 156 -17.63 -14.30 20.16
CA PHE A 156 -18.47 -13.21 20.67
C PHE A 156 -19.96 -13.41 20.41
N TYR A 157 -20.33 -14.16 19.36
CA TYR A 157 -21.72 -14.42 19.00
C TYR A 157 -22.23 -15.73 19.59
N ASP A 158 -21.37 -16.74 19.73
CA ASP A 158 -21.75 -18.07 20.19
C ASP A 158 -21.75 -18.17 21.73
N ASN A 159 -21.09 -17.25 22.43
CA ASN A 159 -21.02 -17.21 23.89
C ASN A 159 -21.97 -16.15 24.48
N PRO A 160 -23.00 -16.56 25.24
CA PRO A 160 -24.01 -15.64 25.81
C PRO A 160 -23.44 -14.66 26.85
N SER A 161 -22.19 -14.84 27.29
CA SER A 161 -21.51 -13.93 28.23
C SER A 161 -21.06 -12.62 27.56
N TYR A 162 -21.05 -12.54 26.24
CA TYR A 162 -20.68 -11.34 25.48
C TYR A 162 -21.93 -10.65 24.95
N ALA A 163 -21.99 -9.33 25.13
CA ALA A 163 -23.09 -8.51 24.62
C ALA A 163 -22.96 -8.23 23.11
N GLU A 164 -21.74 -7.95 22.66
CA GLU A 164 -21.45 -7.64 21.26
C GLU A 164 -19.95 -7.79 20.94
N VAL A 165 -19.60 -7.71 19.65
CA VAL A 165 -18.21 -7.67 19.20
C VAL A 165 -17.60 -6.30 19.54
N PRO A 166 -16.48 -6.26 20.28
CA PRO A 166 -15.81 -4.99 20.60
C PRO A 166 -15.03 -4.42 19.40
N VAL A 167 -14.76 -3.12 19.43
CA VAL A 167 -14.01 -2.40 18.37
C VAL A 167 -12.65 -3.04 18.10
N TRP A 168 -11.96 -3.57 19.11
CA TRP A 168 -10.66 -4.23 18.91
C TRP A 168 -10.74 -5.52 18.12
N ALA A 169 -11.79 -6.32 18.32
CA ALA A 169 -12.01 -7.53 17.53
C ALA A 169 -12.39 -7.17 16.08
N LEU A 170 -13.11 -6.06 15.86
CA LEU A 170 -13.37 -5.54 14.53
C LEU A 170 -12.06 -5.18 13.80
N PHE A 171 -11.14 -4.47 14.45
CA PHE A 171 -9.86 -4.03 13.86
C PHE A 171 -9.00 -5.19 13.35
N GLU A 172 -9.09 -6.36 14.00
CA GLU A 172 -8.39 -7.58 13.59
C GLU A 172 -8.85 -8.14 12.25
N ILE A 173 -10.10 -7.86 11.84
CA ILE A 173 -10.67 -8.37 10.60
C ILE A 173 -10.76 -7.31 9.49
N LEU A 174 -10.58 -6.03 9.80
CA LEU A 174 -10.61 -4.97 8.80
C LEU A 174 -9.48 -5.12 7.80
N THR A 175 -9.81 -5.13 6.51
CA THR A 175 -8.81 -4.96 5.47
C THR A 175 -8.21 -3.55 5.53
N MET A 176 -7.03 -3.34 4.95
CA MET A 176 -6.44 -1.99 4.89
C MET A 176 -7.35 -0.98 4.14
N GLY A 177 -8.19 -1.46 3.21
CA GLY A 177 -9.19 -0.64 2.54
C GLY A 177 -10.33 -0.21 3.46
N ASP A 178 -10.91 -1.16 4.21
CA ASP A 178 -11.98 -0.89 5.18
C ASP A 178 -11.49 -0.01 6.32
N PHE A 179 -10.25 -0.23 6.77
CA PHE A 179 -9.57 0.61 7.75
C PHE A 179 -9.40 2.05 7.24
N GLY A 180 -8.94 2.24 6.00
CA GLY A 180 -8.87 3.56 5.38
C GLY A 180 -10.24 4.23 5.28
N PHE A 181 -11.30 3.47 4.98
CA PHE A 181 -12.66 3.99 4.94
C PHE A 181 -13.17 4.40 6.32
N LEU A 182 -12.97 3.58 7.35
CA LEU A 182 -13.26 3.93 8.74
C LEU A 182 -12.60 5.25 9.14
N LEU A 183 -11.28 5.37 8.92
CA LEU A 183 -10.53 6.60 9.21
C LEU A 183 -11.09 7.83 8.48
N SER A 184 -11.56 7.66 7.24
CA SER A 184 -12.16 8.75 6.46
C SER A 184 -13.49 9.25 7.04
N CYS A 185 -14.21 8.39 7.76
CA CYS A 185 -15.50 8.72 8.37
C CYS A 185 -15.37 9.37 9.76
N LEU A 186 -14.21 9.30 10.40
CA LEU A 186 -14.00 9.85 11.74
C LEU A 186 -14.21 11.37 11.79
N ALA A 187 -14.61 11.87 12.96
CA ALA A 187 -14.65 13.29 13.28
C ALA A 187 -13.24 13.92 13.24
N TYR A 188 -13.20 15.24 13.04
CA TYR A 188 -11.97 15.98 12.82
C TYR A 188 -10.95 15.81 13.96
N ASP A 189 -11.43 15.98 15.19
CA ASP A 189 -10.66 15.89 16.44
C ASP A 189 -10.05 14.50 16.62
N VAL A 190 -10.80 13.44 16.29
CA VAL A 190 -10.28 12.06 16.34
C VAL A 190 -9.20 11.86 15.28
N ARG A 191 -9.39 12.38 14.06
CA ARG A 191 -8.33 12.32 13.02
C ARG A 191 -7.09 13.14 13.39
N ASP A 192 -7.28 14.30 14.03
CA ASP A 192 -6.20 15.16 14.53
C ASP A 192 -5.38 14.41 15.59
N ASP A 193 -6.04 13.81 16.59
CA ASP A 193 -5.39 13.02 17.65
C ASP A 193 -4.57 11.86 17.06
N ILE A 194 -5.17 11.03 16.19
CA ILE A 194 -4.46 9.92 15.53
C ILE A 194 -3.24 10.44 14.75
N SER A 195 -3.41 11.52 13.99
CA SER A 195 -2.33 12.05 13.16
C SER A 195 -1.17 12.62 14.00
N ARG A 196 -1.47 13.21 15.17
CA ARG A 196 -0.45 13.67 16.12
C ARG A 196 0.26 12.52 16.81
N ARG A 197 -0.47 11.48 17.23
CA ARG A 197 0.12 10.26 17.84
C ARG A 197 1.07 9.54 16.88
N ILE A 198 0.76 9.55 15.58
CA ILE A 198 1.67 9.02 14.55
C ILE A 198 2.85 9.97 14.30
N GLY A 199 2.71 11.27 14.58
CA GLY A 199 3.77 12.26 14.34
C GLY A 199 3.78 12.79 12.90
N PHE A 200 2.62 12.92 12.25
CA PHE A 200 2.56 13.57 10.95
C PHE A 200 2.78 15.07 11.01
N ASN A 201 3.42 15.62 9.98
CA ASN A 201 3.38 17.06 9.75
C ASN A 201 2.00 17.48 9.22
N LEU A 202 1.31 18.31 10.01
CA LEU A 202 -0.05 18.76 9.76
C LEU A 202 -0.13 20.14 9.11
N ALA A 203 1.01 20.80 8.83
CA ALA A 203 1.07 22.16 8.32
C ALA A 203 0.32 22.34 6.99
N CYS A 204 0.28 21.29 6.17
CA CYS A 204 -0.41 21.29 4.87
C CYS A 204 -1.69 20.44 4.87
N ASP A 205 -2.12 19.89 6.02
CA ASP A 205 -3.26 18.98 6.15
C ASP A 205 -4.43 19.59 6.94
N THR A 206 -4.99 20.69 6.43
CA THR A 206 -6.06 21.45 7.11
C THR A 206 -7.19 20.57 7.62
N ASP A 207 -7.66 19.62 6.81
CA ASP A 207 -8.83 18.76 7.10
C ASP A 207 -8.50 17.43 7.80
N ARG A 208 -7.23 17.21 8.17
CA ARG A 208 -6.72 15.97 8.79
C ARG A 208 -7.02 14.72 7.97
N GLN A 209 -6.73 14.81 6.68
CA GLN A 209 -7.04 13.77 5.72
C GLN A 209 -5.83 12.90 5.36
N LEU A 210 -4.61 13.29 5.73
CA LEU A 210 -3.41 12.49 5.45
C LEU A 210 -3.52 11.09 6.04
N ILE A 211 -4.14 10.95 7.21
CA ILE A 211 -4.29 9.67 7.91
C ILE A 211 -4.93 8.58 7.06
N TYR A 212 -6.03 8.85 6.37
CA TYR A 212 -6.66 7.86 5.52
C TYR A 212 -6.13 7.89 4.08
N LYS A 213 -5.68 9.05 3.59
CA LYS A 213 -5.15 9.18 2.22
C LYS A 213 -3.82 8.44 2.04
N TYR A 214 -2.90 8.53 3.00
CA TYR A 214 -1.67 7.75 2.95
C TYR A 214 -1.93 6.25 3.13
N ILE A 215 -2.92 5.86 3.95
CA ILE A 215 -3.37 4.47 4.05
C ILE A 215 -3.88 3.95 2.70
N TYR A 216 -4.63 4.74 1.94
CA TYR A 216 -5.04 4.34 0.59
C TYR A 216 -3.86 4.19 -0.38
N MET A 217 -2.81 5.01 -0.27
CA MET A 217 -1.59 4.83 -1.06
C MET A 217 -0.85 3.55 -0.69
N LEU A 218 -0.75 3.23 0.61
CA LEU A 218 -0.14 1.99 1.08
C LEU A 218 -0.99 0.75 0.78
N LYS A 219 -2.32 0.86 0.81
CA LYS A 219 -3.26 -0.25 0.54
C LYS A 219 -2.98 -0.90 -0.81
N ASP A 220 -2.83 -0.10 -1.86
CA ASP A 220 -2.60 -0.64 -3.20
C ASP A 220 -1.22 -1.33 -3.30
N LEU A 221 -0.19 -0.77 -2.66
CA LEU A 221 1.14 -1.40 -2.55
C LEU A 221 1.07 -2.71 -1.75
N ARG A 222 0.44 -2.67 -0.57
CA ARG A 222 0.24 -3.83 0.33
C ARG A 222 -0.44 -4.97 -0.41
N ASN A 223 -1.52 -4.67 -1.14
CA ASN A 223 -2.25 -5.66 -1.92
C ASN A 223 -1.39 -6.21 -3.08
N ALA A 224 -0.63 -5.35 -3.76
CA ALA A 224 0.25 -5.79 -4.84
C ALA A 224 1.34 -6.76 -4.33
N ILE A 225 1.94 -6.46 -3.18
CA ILE A 225 2.91 -7.35 -2.54
C ILE A 225 2.25 -8.68 -2.14
N ALA A 226 1.11 -8.63 -1.44
CA ALA A 226 0.44 -9.81 -0.89
C ALA A 226 -0.13 -10.75 -1.97
N HIS A 227 -0.61 -10.20 -3.09
CA HIS A 227 -1.16 -10.99 -4.21
C HIS A 227 -0.17 -11.22 -5.35
N ASN A 228 1.12 -10.95 -5.10
CA ASN A 228 2.21 -11.15 -6.06
C ASN A 228 1.98 -10.43 -7.41
N ALA A 229 1.36 -9.26 -7.39
CA ALA A 229 1.26 -8.38 -8.55
C ALA A 229 2.61 -7.70 -8.82
N VAL A 230 2.73 -7.06 -9.99
CA VAL A 230 3.92 -6.30 -10.36
C VAL A 230 3.94 -4.96 -9.61
N VAL A 231 5.04 -4.66 -8.92
CA VAL A 231 5.23 -3.45 -8.12
C VAL A 231 6.21 -2.45 -8.73
N PHE A 232 7.24 -2.90 -9.44
CA PHE A 232 8.36 -2.04 -9.82
C PHE A 232 7.96 -0.84 -10.71
N ASP A 233 6.90 -0.99 -11.51
CA ASP A 233 6.40 0.03 -12.42
C ASP A 233 5.15 0.77 -11.90
N THR A 234 4.71 0.50 -10.67
CA THR A 234 3.58 1.16 -10.00
C THR A 234 2.22 1.00 -10.68
N ARG A 235 2.05 0.06 -11.63
CA ARG A 235 0.76 -0.17 -12.31
C ARG A 235 -0.38 -0.61 -11.38
N PHE A 236 -0.05 -1.05 -10.17
CA PHE A 236 -1.01 -1.45 -9.14
C PHE A 236 -1.82 -0.29 -8.57
N ARG A 237 -1.35 0.95 -8.77
CA ARG A 237 -1.96 2.16 -8.23
C ARG A 237 -3.35 2.38 -8.82
N SER A 238 -4.36 2.45 -7.96
CA SER A 238 -5.76 2.68 -8.35
C SER A 238 -6.23 4.12 -8.12
N VAL A 239 -5.53 4.89 -7.28
CA VAL A 239 -5.92 6.26 -6.91
C VAL A 239 -4.75 7.22 -7.12
N ASP A 240 -5.04 8.40 -7.66
CA ASP A 240 -4.06 9.47 -7.78
C ASP A 240 -3.96 10.30 -6.48
N PRO A 241 -2.74 10.67 -6.05
CA PRO A 241 -2.55 11.51 -4.87
C PRO A 241 -3.11 12.92 -5.13
N ASN A 242 -3.96 13.42 -4.24
CA ASN A 242 -4.37 14.82 -4.31
C ASN A 242 -3.23 15.79 -3.94
N ARG A 243 -3.50 17.09 -4.06
CA ARG A 243 -2.51 18.14 -3.80
C ARG A 243 -1.93 18.06 -2.39
N THR A 244 -2.76 17.83 -1.37
CA THR A 244 -2.34 17.73 0.04
C THR A 244 -1.29 16.64 0.23
N VAL A 245 -1.59 15.41 -0.19
CA VAL A 245 -0.67 14.25 -0.09
C VAL A 245 0.69 14.55 -0.72
N ARG A 246 0.69 15.18 -1.90
CA ARG A 246 1.92 15.53 -2.61
C ARG A 246 2.69 16.63 -1.90
N GLN A 247 2.00 17.70 -1.50
CA GLN A 247 2.63 18.88 -0.91
C GLN A 247 3.22 18.60 0.47
N CYS A 248 2.53 17.81 1.30
CA CYS A 248 3.00 17.46 2.64
C CYS A 248 4.33 16.70 2.57
N LEU A 249 4.39 15.58 1.84
CA LEU A 249 5.64 14.82 1.69
C LEU A 249 6.75 15.63 1.02
N LYS A 250 6.39 16.45 0.02
CA LYS A 250 7.33 17.31 -0.68
C LYS A 250 8.04 18.26 0.30
N LEU A 251 7.26 19.02 1.08
CA LEU A 251 7.80 20.02 2.01
C LEU A 251 8.50 19.37 3.19
N GLU A 252 7.91 18.32 3.76
CA GLU A 252 8.46 17.64 4.93
C GLU A 252 9.86 17.06 4.68
N ILE A 253 10.08 16.48 3.50
CA ILE A 253 11.32 15.79 3.16
C ILE A 253 12.25 16.69 2.34
N GLY A 254 11.76 17.82 1.82
CA GLY A 254 12.54 18.70 0.93
C GLY A 254 12.68 18.17 -0.50
N LEU A 255 11.71 17.38 -0.98
CA LEU A 255 11.76 16.79 -2.31
C LEU A 255 11.35 17.79 -3.41
N PRO A 256 11.80 17.61 -4.68
CA PRO A 256 11.34 18.45 -5.79
C PRO A 256 9.85 18.21 -6.09
N TYR A 257 9.41 16.95 -6.02
CA TYR A 257 8.03 16.52 -6.21
C TYR A 257 7.76 15.14 -5.56
N VAL A 258 6.47 14.83 -5.42
CA VAL A 258 5.95 13.49 -5.14
C VAL A 258 4.70 13.28 -5.99
N ASN A 259 4.59 12.18 -6.72
CA ASN A 259 3.43 11.91 -7.58
C ASN A 259 3.02 10.43 -7.66
N PHE A 260 3.70 9.55 -6.92
CA PHE A 260 3.42 8.11 -6.86
C PHE A 260 3.44 7.44 -8.24
N LYS A 261 4.29 7.91 -9.16
CA LYS A 261 4.48 7.30 -10.49
C LYS A 261 5.70 6.39 -10.54
N THR A 262 6.56 6.42 -9.51
CA THR A 262 7.73 5.54 -9.44
C THR A 262 7.74 4.80 -8.11
N ILE A 263 8.38 3.63 -8.08
CA ILE A 263 8.51 2.85 -6.85
C ILE A 263 9.27 3.63 -5.76
N GLY A 264 10.13 4.58 -6.15
CA GLY A 264 10.83 5.49 -5.23
C GLY A 264 9.88 6.37 -4.41
N ASP A 265 8.74 6.79 -4.96
CA ASP A 265 7.72 7.54 -4.19
C ASP A 265 7.14 6.69 -3.04
N TYR A 266 6.98 5.39 -3.26
CA TYR A 266 6.49 4.46 -2.23
C TYR A 266 7.56 4.15 -1.19
N VAL A 267 8.83 4.03 -1.59
CA VAL A 267 9.98 3.94 -0.67
C VAL A 267 10.04 5.17 0.24
N ILE A 268 9.82 6.36 -0.32
CA ILE A 268 9.72 7.62 0.44
C ILE A 268 8.57 7.57 1.45
N LEU A 269 7.36 7.17 1.02
CA LEU A 269 6.21 7.08 1.92
C LEU A 269 6.45 6.06 3.06
N VAL A 270 7.05 4.90 2.76
CA VAL A 270 7.40 3.90 3.77
C VAL A 270 8.41 4.49 4.76
N CYS A 271 9.49 5.12 4.30
CA CYS A 271 10.49 5.72 5.20
C CYS A 271 9.92 6.86 6.05
N TYR A 272 9.01 7.65 5.48
CA TYR A 272 8.29 8.69 6.21
C TYR A 272 7.50 8.09 7.38
N TYR A 273 6.71 7.04 7.13
CA TYR A 273 6.00 6.32 8.18
C TYR A 273 6.93 5.70 9.22
N LEU A 274 8.00 5.02 8.80
CA LEU A 274 8.95 4.41 9.74
C LEU A 274 9.55 5.47 10.68
N LYS A 275 9.90 6.65 10.16
CA LYS A 275 10.42 7.75 10.98
C LYS A 275 9.35 8.31 11.94
N CYS A 276 8.14 8.53 11.45
CA CYS A 276 7.00 8.98 12.26
C CYS A 276 6.69 8.00 13.40
N LEU A 277 6.76 6.69 13.12
CA LEU A 277 6.56 5.61 14.10
C LEU A 277 7.81 5.32 14.97
N HIS A 278 8.81 6.21 14.94
CA HIS A 278 10.01 6.14 15.76
C HIS A 278 10.88 4.88 15.56
N GLU A 279 10.85 4.28 14.37
CA GLU A 279 11.79 3.22 14.04
C GLU A 279 13.25 3.73 14.09
N PRO A 280 14.21 2.92 14.57
CA PRO A 280 15.59 3.34 14.67
C PRO A 280 16.14 3.83 13.32
N LYS A 281 16.79 5.01 13.30
CA LYS A 281 17.37 5.59 12.08
C LYS A 281 18.27 4.60 11.33
N MET A 282 18.99 3.75 12.06
CA MET A 282 19.86 2.71 11.48
C MET A 282 19.07 1.71 10.63
N GLU A 283 17.88 1.29 11.10
CA GLU A 283 16.99 0.36 10.40
C GLU A 283 16.41 0.97 9.12
N ILE A 284 15.98 2.24 9.19
CA ILE A 284 15.47 2.95 8.02
C ILE A 284 16.58 3.14 6.97
N LYS A 285 17.80 3.49 7.40
CA LYS A 285 18.98 3.58 6.52
C LYS A 285 19.41 2.22 5.98
N ALA A 286 19.21 1.12 6.71
CA ALA A 286 19.45 -0.23 6.21
C ALA A 286 18.45 -0.62 5.11
N PHE A 287 17.16 -0.29 5.30
CA PHE A 287 16.13 -0.47 4.27
C PHE A 287 16.46 0.29 2.98
N LEU A 288 16.89 1.56 3.08
CA LEU A 288 17.31 2.34 1.90
C LEU A 288 18.53 1.75 1.19
N ARG A 289 19.56 1.34 1.94
CA ARG A 289 20.76 0.70 1.36
C ARG A 289 20.39 -0.58 0.61
N ALA A 290 19.46 -1.37 1.15
CA ALA A 290 18.97 -2.58 0.50
C ALA A 290 18.20 -2.25 -0.78
N PHE A 291 17.35 -1.22 -0.77
CA PHE A 291 16.64 -0.75 -1.96
C PHE A 291 17.62 -0.31 -3.06
N GLU A 292 18.58 0.55 -2.73
CA GLU A 292 19.58 1.04 -3.70
C GLU A 292 20.45 -0.09 -4.25
N LYS A 293 20.82 -1.07 -3.42
CA LYS A 293 21.54 -2.26 -3.86
C LYS A 293 20.70 -3.08 -4.85
N ILE A 294 19.44 -3.37 -4.52
CA ILE A 294 18.52 -4.11 -5.40
C ILE A 294 18.37 -3.39 -6.75
N THR A 295 18.23 -2.06 -6.74
CA THR A 295 18.14 -1.25 -7.96
C THR A 295 19.45 -1.24 -8.75
N THR A 296 20.59 -1.11 -8.08
CA THR A 296 21.91 -1.11 -8.72
C THR A 296 22.22 -2.45 -9.37
N ASP A 297 21.92 -3.55 -8.68
CA ASP A 297 22.10 -4.91 -9.20
C ASP A 297 21.19 -5.15 -10.42
N TYR A 298 19.97 -4.60 -10.41
CA TYR A 298 19.08 -4.64 -11.57
C TYR A 298 19.64 -3.88 -12.77
N VAL A 299 20.11 -2.64 -12.59
CA VAL A 299 20.69 -1.83 -13.67
C VAL A 299 21.89 -2.53 -14.31
N LYS A 300 22.72 -3.22 -13.52
CA LYS A 300 23.85 -4.01 -14.03
C LYS A 300 23.43 -5.26 -14.80
N ALA A 301 22.21 -5.78 -14.55
CA ALA A 301 21.72 -7.03 -15.10
C ALA A 301 20.89 -6.87 -16.39
N VAL A 302 20.62 -5.63 -16.81
CA VAL A 302 19.84 -5.34 -18.02
C VAL A 302 20.55 -4.34 -18.93
N SER A 303 20.11 -4.24 -20.18
CA SER A 303 20.62 -3.25 -21.12
C SER A 303 20.30 -1.81 -20.68
N PRO A 304 21.12 -0.82 -21.09
CA PRO A 304 20.88 0.58 -20.76
C PRO A 304 19.51 1.11 -21.20
N SER A 305 18.98 0.63 -22.33
CA SER A 305 17.66 1.02 -22.84
C SER A 305 16.54 0.58 -21.89
N VAL A 306 16.59 -0.66 -21.40
CA VAL A 306 15.66 -1.17 -20.40
C VAL A 306 15.81 -0.39 -19.09
N ALA A 307 17.04 -0.22 -18.60
CA ALA A 307 17.31 0.48 -17.34
C ALA A 307 16.76 1.92 -17.37
N SER A 308 16.95 2.65 -18.47
CA SER A 308 16.47 4.05 -18.59
C SER A 308 14.95 4.21 -18.60
N ILE A 309 14.21 3.17 -18.98
CA ILE A 309 12.74 3.17 -18.95
C ILE A 309 12.26 2.87 -17.52
N VAL A 310 12.90 1.89 -16.87
CA VAL A 310 12.45 1.35 -15.59
C VAL A 310 12.89 2.22 -14.41
N ILE A 311 14.11 2.73 -14.44
CA ILE A 311 14.69 3.54 -13.37
C ILE A 311 14.65 5.00 -13.77
N HIS A 312 13.90 5.78 -12.99
CA HIS A 312 13.81 7.21 -13.21
C HIS A 312 15.15 7.90 -12.90
N HIS A 313 15.60 8.80 -13.78
CA HIS A 313 16.94 9.40 -13.74
C HIS A 313 17.24 10.17 -12.44
N ASP A 314 16.23 10.74 -11.79
CA ASP A 314 16.40 11.50 -10.55
C ASP A 314 16.34 10.64 -9.27
N LEU A 315 16.16 9.33 -9.39
CA LEU A 315 15.94 8.44 -8.24
C LEU A 315 17.06 8.58 -7.20
N SER A 316 18.31 8.58 -7.64
CA SER A 316 19.48 8.70 -6.74
C SER A 316 19.49 10.01 -5.96
N ALA A 317 19.24 11.15 -6.63
CA ALA A 317 19.18 12.46 -5.97
C ALA A 317 18.05 12.52 -4.92
N ARG A 318 16.91 11.89 -5.22
CA ARG A 318 15.77 11.81 -4.30
C ARG A 318 16.05 10.89 -3.10
N MET A 319 16.75 9.77 -3.30
CA MET A 319 17.18 8.91 -2.19
C MET A 319 18.20 9.63 -1.30
N ALA A 320 19.13 10.39 -1.88
CA ALA A 320 20.08 11.22 -1.11
C ALA A 320 19.37 12.28 -0.24
N THR A 321 18.33 12.92 -0.78
CA THR A 321 17.47 13.85 -0.01
C THR A 321 16.79 13.12 1.16
N LEU A 322 16.26 11.92 0.90
CA LEU A 322 15.63 11.11 1.94
C LEU A 322 16.61 10.67 3.03
N TYR A 323 17.87 10.37 2.69
CA TYR A 323 18.92 10.08 3.68
C TYR A 323 19.21 11.25 4.62
N GLN A 324 19.18 12.48 4.11
CA GLN A 324 19.38 13.69 4.93
C GLN A 324 18.19 13.92 5.87
N TYR A 325 16.98 13.58 5.42
CA TYR A 325 15.78 13.65 6.24
C TYR A 325 15.80 12.65 7.42
N ILE A 326 16.38 11.45 7.25
CA ILE A 326 16.42 10.39 8.28
C ILE A 326 17.56 10.62 9.30
#